data_AF-A0A377VY56-F1
#
_entry.id   AF-A0A377VY56-F1
#
_cell.length_a   1.000
_cell.length_b   1.000
_cell.length_c   1.000
_cell.angle_alpha   90.00
_cell.angle_beta   90.00
_cell.angle_gamma   90.00
#
_symmetry.space_group_name_H-M   'P 1'
#
loop_
_entity.id
_entity.type
_entity.pdbx_description
1 polymer ?
#
loop_
_entity_poly.entity_id
_entity_poly.type
_entity_poly.pdbx_seq_one_letter_code
_entity_poly.pdbx_strand_id
1 'polypeptide(L)'
;MTGVDAMVAQRAGVLAQIALAELHLEFTEVRAPFNGVVVALKTTVGQYASALKPVFTLLDDDRWYVIANFRETDLNNVRPGVAARITVMTNHNRTFTGWWIRSAPGSCPKVGASSKGCR
;
A
#
# COMPACT_ATOMS: atom_id res chain seq x y z
N MET A 1 36.49 24.41 -29.82
CA MET A 1 35.06 24.20 -29.48
C MET A 1 34.25 25.02 -30.45
N THR A 2 33.54 24.36 -31.35
CA THR A 2 32.88 25.03 -32.48
C THR A 2 31.48 25.50 -32.04
N GLY A 3 30.95 26.56 -32.65
CA GLY A 3 29.60 27.05 -32.34
C GLY A 3 28.48 26.02 -32.59
N VAL A 4 28.78 24.97 -33.38
CA VAL A 4 27.87 23.86 -33.66
C VAL A 4 27.63 23.01 -32.40
N ASP A 5 28.65 22.80 -31.57
CA ASP A 5 28.55 22.03 -30.32
C ASP A 5 27.59 22.71 -29.32
N ALA A 6 27.60 24.05 -29.28
CA ALA A 6 26.70 24.84 -28.44
C ALA A 6 25.23 24.75 -28.90
N MET A 7 24.99 24.75 -30.22
CA MET A 7 23.65 24.59 -30.79
C MET A 7 23.08 23.18 -30.53
N VAL A 8 23.94 22.14 -30.62
CA VAL A 8 23.55 20.76 -30.30
C VAL A 8 23.20 20.62 -28.81
N ALA A 9 23.98 21.24 -27.93
CA ALA A 9 23.68 21.28 -26.50
C ALA A 9 22.37 22.01 -26.19
N GLN A 10 22.10 23.14 -26.85
CA GLN A 10 20.84 23.88 -26.68
C GLN A 10 19.63 23.08 -27.18
N ARG A 11 19.77 22.39 -28.32
CA ARG A 11 18.74 21.46 -28.83
C ARG A 11 18.45 20.34 -27.85
N ALA A 12 19.47 19.72 -27.27
CA ALA A 12 19.30 18.68 -26.25
C ALA A 12 18.57 19.22 -25.00
N GLY A 13 18.87 20.44 -24.57
CA GLY A 13 18.18 21.09 -23.46
C GLY A 13 16.68 21.31 -23.71
N VAL A 14 16.31 21.75 -24.91
CA VAL A 14 14.89 21.93 -25.28
C VAL A 14 14.15 20.58 -25.35
N LEU A 15 14.79 19.54 -25.90
CA LEU A 15 14.19 18.19 -25.93
C LEU A 15 13.94 17.65 -24.52
N ALA A 16 14.86 17.89 -23.57
CA ALA A 16 14.67 17.51 -22.18
C ALA A 16 13.48 18.24 -21.54
N GLN A 17 13.27 19.52 -21.85
CA GLN A 17 12.11 20.28 -21.35
C GLN A 17 10.79 19.76 -21.91
N ILE A 18 10.76 19.37 -23.19
CA ILE A 18 9.59 18.75 -23.81
C ILE A 18 9.25 17.44 -23.10
N ALA A 19 10.25 16.57 -22.90
CA ALA A 19 10.05 15.29 -22.23
C ALA A 19 9.55 15.47 -20.78
N LEU A 20 10.03 16.49 -20.06
CA LEU A 20 9.51 16.82 -18.73
C LEU A 20 8.06 17.30 -18.78
N ALA A 21 7.71 18.16 -19.73
CA ALA A 21 6.33 18.64 -19.90
C ALA A 21 5.36 17.49 -20.24
N GLU A 22 5.78 16.54 -21.06
CA GLU A 22 5.02 15.32 -21.37
C GLU A 22 4.82 14.46 -20.12
N LEU A 23 5.87 14.23 -19.32
CA LEU A 23 5.77 13.50 -18.05
C LEU A 23 4.81 14.18 -17.06
N HIS A 24 4.87 15.51 -16.98
CA HIS A 24 3.96 16.28 -16.13
C HIS A 24 2.50 16.15 -16.58
N LEU A 25 2.24 16.07 -17.89
CA LEU A 25 0.91 15.83 -18.43
C LEU A 25 0.41 14.44 -18.03
N GLU A 26 1.26 13.40 -18.15
CA GLU A 26 0.90 12.04 -17.72
C GLU A 26 0.59 11.96 -16.21
N PHE A 27 1.35 12.68 -15.38
CA PHE A 27 1.11 12.73 -13.94
C PHE A 27 -0.16 13.49 -13.51
N THR A 28 -0.86 14.15 -14.43
CA THR A 28 -2.18 14.71 -14.13
C THR A 28 -3.27 13.64 -13.98
N GLU A 29 -3.07 12.45 -14.56
CA GLU A 29 -4.01 11.35 -14.49
C GLU A 29 -3.55 10.31 -13.45
N VAL A 30 -4.16 10.34 -12.27
CA VAL A 30 -3.84 9.38 -11.20
C VAL A 30 -4.72 8.14 -11.35
N ARG A 31 -4.13 7.02 -11.79
CA ARG A 31 -4.81 5.72 -11.92
C ARG A 31 -4.55 4.82 -10.71
N ALA A 32 -5.49 3.92 -10.42
CA ALA A 32 -5.32 2.89 -9.40
C ALA A 32 -4.27 1.85 -9.86
N PRO A 33 -3.28 1.48 -9.03
CA PRO A 33 -2.24 0.52 -9.40
C PRO A 33 -2.73 -0.95 -9.39
N PHE A 34 -3.82 -1.26 -8.71
CA PHE A 34 -4.42 -2.60 -8.65
C PHE A 34 -5.94 -2.51 -8.44
N ASN A 35 -6.66 -3.62 -8.61
CA ASN A 35 -8.10 -3.69 -8.36
C ASN A 35 -8.35 -3.68 -6.84
N GLY A 36 -9.28 -2.85 -6.38
CA GLY A 36 -9.61 -2.77 -4.96
C GLY A 36 -10.70 -1.75 -4.66
N VAL A 37 -10.97 -1.56 -3.38
CA VAL A 37 -12.02 -0.66 -2.89
C VAL A 37 -11.40 0.63 -2.35
N VAL A 38 -11.93 1.78 -2.75
CA VAL A 38 -11.51 3.08 -2.19
C VAL A 38 -12.15 3.26 -0.82
N VAL A 39 -11.34 3.18 0.24
CA VAL A 39 -11.82 3.24 1.64
C VAL A 39 -11.88 4.67 2.17
N ALA A 40 -10.95 5.52 1.72
CA ALA A 40 -10.90 6.91 2.14
C ALA A 40 -10.48 7.78 0.97
N LEU A 41 -11.39 8.64 0.51
CA LEU A 41 -11.09 9.74 -0.40
C LEU A 41 -10.94 11.01 0.44
N LYS A 42 -9.72 11.54 0.54
CA LYS A 42 -9.42 12.74 1.35
C LYS A 42 -9.55 14.04 0.57
N THR A 43 -9.94 13.95 -0.71
CA THR A 43 -10.10 15.09 -1.59
C THR A 43 -11.56 15.30 -1.96
N THR A 44 -11.93 16.55 -2.15
CA THR A 44 -13.23 16.96 -2.68
C THR A 44 -12.98 17.68 -4.00
N VAL A 45 -13.95 17.62 -4.92
CA VAL A 45 -13.86 18.35 -6.19
C VAL A 45 -13.54 19.83 -5.93
N GLY A 46 -12.48 20.35 -6.54
CA GLY A 46 -11.99 21.72 -6.35
C GLY A 46 -10.89 21.88 -5.29
N GLN A 47 -10.52 20.84 -4.54
CA GLN A 47 -9.37 20.87 -3.63
C GLN A 47 -8.06 20.68 -4.41
N TYR A 48 -7.03 21.44 -4.02
CA TYR A 48 -5.71 21.35 -4.63
C TYR A 48 -4.99 20.08 -4.14
N ALA A 49 -4.75 19.14 -5.06
CA ALA A 49 -3.94 17.96 -4.80
C ALA A 49 -2.45 18.36 -4.81
N SER A 50 -1.86 18.49 -3.62
CA SER A 50 -0.44 18.78 -3.48
C SER A 50 0.38 17.49 -3.59
N ALA A 51 1.49 17.55 -4.33
CA ALA A 51 2.51 16.51 -4.29
C ALA A 51 2.86 16.24 -2.82
N LEU A 52 3.01 14.96 -2.44
CA LEU A 52 3.24 14.47 -1.08
C LEU A 52 2.01 14.25 -0.18
N LYS A 53 0.80 14.68 -0.56
CA LYS A 53 -0.42 14.34 0.21
C LYS A 53 -1.14 13.13 -0.38
N PRO A 54 -1.45 12.09 0.41
CA PRO A 54 -2.22 10.95 -0.08
C PRO A 54 -3.66 11.38 -0.40
N VAL A 55 -4.05 11.22 -1.66
CA VAL A 55 -5.37 11.63 -2.18
C VAL A 55 -6.45 10.60 -1.84
N PHE A 56 -6.13 9.31 -1.99
CA PHE A 56 -7.02 8.21 -1.66
C PHE A 56 -6.27 7.03 -1.05
N THR A 57 -6.98 6.24 -0.25
CA THR A 57 -6.52 4.94 0.26
C THR A 57 -7.26 3.83 -0.47
N LEU A 58 -6.52 2.97 -1.16
CA LEU A 58 -7.04 1.79 -1.83
C LEU A 58 -6.81 0.55 -0.96
N LEU A 59 -7.83 -0.30 -0.84
CA LEU A 59 -7.77 -1.57 -0.13
C LEU A 59 -7.94 -2.72 -1.13
N ASP A 60 -7.05 -3.71 -1.05
CA ASP A 60 -7.15 -4.99 -1.76
C ASP A 60 -8.14 -5.90 -1.00
N ASP A 61 -9.20 -6.35 -1.67
CA ASP A 61 -10.23 -7.23 -1.11
C ASP A 61 -10.03 -8.72 -1.43
N ASP A 62 -9.08 -9.06 -2.32
CA ASP A 62 -8.80 -10.44 -2.73
C ASP A 62 -8.06 -11.21 -1.63
N ARG A 63 -7.23 -10.54 -0.82
CA ARG A 63 -6.36 -11.19 0.18
C ARG A 63 -6.51 -10.58 1.56
N TRP A 64 -7.13 -11.36 2.44
CA TRP A 64 -7.29 -11.01 3.84
C TRP A 64 -6.14 -11.54 4.69
N TYR A 65 -5.50 -10.64 5.44
CA TYR A 65 -4.46 -11.00 6.40
C TYR A 65 -4.97 -10.77 7.82
N VAL A 66 -4.77 -11.75 8.69
CA VAL A 66 -5.10 -11.65 10.11
C VAL A 66 -3.81 -11.53 10.92
N ILE A 67 -3.68 -10.43 11.67
CA ILE A 67 -2.56 -10.22 12.58
C ILE A 67 -2.96 -10.76 13.95
N ALA A 68 -2.21 -11.74 14.44
CA ALA A 68 -2.39 -12.28 15.79
C ALA A 68 -1.17 -11.93 16.65
N ASN A 69 -1.37 -11.04 17.62
CA ASN A 69 -0.33 -10.62 18.55
C ASN A 69 -0.14 -11.70 19.63
N PHE A 70 0.95 -12.47 19.56
CA PHE A 70 1.31 -13.45 20.60
C PHE A 70 2.38 -12.87 21.53
N ARG A 71 2.41 -13.35 22.78
CA ARG A 71 3.53 -13.04 23.68
C ARG A 71 4.78 -13.73 23.15
N GLU A 72 5.94 -13.10 23.33
CA GLU A 72 7.21 -13.60 22.81
C GLU A 72 7.55 -15.01 23.35
N THR A 73 7.13 -15.33 24.57
CA THR A 73 7.23 -16.68 25.17
C THR A 73 6.45 -17.75 24.40
N ASP A 74 5.34 -17.36 23.76
CA ASP A 74 4.45 -18.28 23.04
C ASP A 74 4.81 -18.38 21.54
N LEU A 75 5.72 -17.52 21.06
CA LEU A 75 6.14 -17.49 19.66
C LEU A 75 6.99 -18.71 19.27
N ASN A 76 7.70 -19.30 20.22
CA ASN A 76 8.55 -20.48 20.00
C ASN A 76 7.78 -21.68 19.42
N ASN A 77 6.46 -21.75 19.65
CA ASN A 77 5.62 -22.85 19.17
C ASN A 77 4.91 -22.55 17.84
N VAL A 78 5.09 -21.36 17.27
CA VAL A 78 4.43 -20.93 16.02
C VAL A 78 5.42 -20.95 14.87
N ARG A 79 5.20 -21.85 13.91
CA ARG A 79 6.05 -22.01 12.71
C ARG A 79 5.28 -21.66 11.42
N PRO A 80 5.97 -21.12 10.39
CA PRO A 80 5.43 -21.05 9.02
C PRO A 80 4.83 -22.37 8.56
N GLY A 81 3.64 -22.32 7.97
CA GLY A 81 2.91 -23.48 7.45
C GLY A 81 1.95 -24.17 8.43
N VAL A 82 1.88 -23.74 9.68
CA VAL A 82 0.90 -24.28 10.64
C VAL A 82 -0.52 -23.82 10.27
N ALA A 83 -1.46 -24.76 10.27
CA ALA A 83 -2.88 -24.47 10.04
C ALA A 83 -3.47 -23.67 11.21
N ALA A 84 -4.11 -22.55 10.89
CA ALA A 84 -4.78 -21.69 11.85
C ALA A 84 -6.29 -21.69 11.60
N ARG A 85 -7.07 -21.80 12.68
CA ARG A 85 -8.52 -21.62 12.66
C ARG A 85 -8.86 -20.28 13.32
N ILE A 86 -9.55 -19.42 12.58
CA ILE A 86 -9.92 -18.08 13.02
C ILE A 86 -11.44 -18.03 13.15
N THR A 87 -11.93 -17.52 14.27
CA THR A 87 -13.36 -17.32 14.51
C THR A 87 -13.60 -15.84 14.77
N VAL A 88 -14.57 -15.25 14.06
CA VAL A 88 -14.91 -13.84 14.20
C VAL A 88 -15.81 -13.65 15.42
N MET A 89 -15.46 -12.71 16.31
CA MET A 89 -16.21 -12.48 17.55
C MET A 89 -17.66 -12.06 17.33
N THR A 90 -17.94 -11.34 16.22
CA THR A 90 -19.30 -10.92 15.85
C THR A 90 -20.19 -12.10 15.40
N ASN A 91 -19.60 -13.19 14.91
CA ASN A 91 -20.35 -14.35 14.44
C ASN A 91 -19.56 -15.64 14.72
N HIS A 92 -19.78 -16.20 15.90
CA HIS A 92 -19.11 -17.42 16.36
C HIS A 92 -19.40 -18.66 15.50
N ASN A 93 -20.37 -18.59 14.57
CA ASN A 93 -20.75 -19.72 13.72
C ASN A 93 -19.94 -19.80 12.41
N ARG A 94 -19.12 -18.78 12.09
CA ARG A 94 -18.23 -18.81 10.92
C ARG A 94 -16.78 -18.98 11.34
N THR A 95 -16.23 -20.13 10.96
CA THR A 95 -14.80 -20.44 11.13
C THR A 95 -14.10 -20.29 9.79
N PHE A 96 -12.97 -19.62 9.79
CA PHE A 96 -12.10 -19.45 8.63
C PHE A 96 -10.83 -20.26 8.87
N THR A 97 -10.44 -21.06 7.88
CA THR A 97 -9.18 -21.80 7.88
C THR A 97 -8.15 -21.05 7.06
N GLY A 98 -6.95 -20.88 7.59
CA GLY A 98 -5.82 -20.29 6.89
C GLY A 98 -4.51 -20.96 7.30
N TRP A 99 -3.42 -20.57 6.63
CA TRP A 99 -2.07 -21.00 6.98
C TRP A 99 -1.27 -19.84 7.56
N TRP A 100 -0.38 -20.13 8.51
CA TRP A 100 0.57 -19.14 9.00
C TRP A 100 1.62 -18.84 7.94
N ILE A 101 1.67 -17.59 7.48
CA ILE A 101 2.57 -17.17 6.40
C ILE A 101 3.95 -16.86 6.98
N ARG A 102 4.04 -15.83 7.84
CA ARG A 102 5.31 -15.32 8.38
C ARG A 102 5.11 -14.62 9.71
N SER A 103 6.10 -14.72 10.60
CA SER A 103 6.27 -13.85 11.75
C SER A 103 7.20 -12.69 11.39
N ALA A 104 6.88 -11.47 11.81
CA ALA A 104 7.74 -10.31 11.66
C ALA A 104 8.12 -9.80 13.07
N PRO A 105 9.42 -9.66 13.39
CA PRO A 105 9.83 -8.96 14.60
C PRO A 105 9.65 -7.45 14.36
N GLY A 106 8.69 -6.81 15.04
CA GLY A 106 8.53 -5.36 14.92
C GLY A 106 7.13 -4.84 15.25
N SER A 107 7.09 -3.71 15.96
CA SER A 107 5.92 -2.99 16.43
C SER A 107 4.79 -2.88 15.42
N CYS A 108 3.56 -3.17 15.86
CA CYS A 108 2.35 -3.11 15.04
C CYS A 108 2.12 -1.74 14.37
N PRO A 109 2.01 -1.67 13.03
CA PRO A 109 1.29 -0.58 12.39
C PRO A 109 -0.20 -0.71 12.71
N LYS A 110 -0.87 0.41 13.06
CA LYS A 110 -2.30 0.45 13.39
C LYS A 110 -3.15 0.29 12.13
N VAL A 111 -3.28 -0.92 11.60
CA VAL A 111 -4.26 -1.25 10.55
C VAL A 111 -4.79 -2.68 10.78
N GLY A 112 -6.11 -2.83 10.88
CA GLY A 112 -6.80 -4.12 10.73
C GLY A 112 -7.17 -4.83 12.04
N ALA A 113 -8.40 -5.37 12.07
CA ALA A 113 -9.12 -5.85 13.25
C ALA A 113 -8.37 -6.94 14.05
N SER A 114 -7.95 -6.57 15.26
CA SER A 114 -7.40 -7.47 16.26
C SER A 114 -8.54 -8.22 16.98
N SER A 115 -8.73 -9.50 16.66
CA SER A 115 -9.52 -10.41 17.48
C SER A 115 -8.62 -11.09 18.51
N LYS A 116 -8.39 -10.45 19.65
CA LYS A 116 -7.97 -11.16 20.87
C LYS A 116 -8.79 -10.66 22.04
N GLY A 117 -9.76 -11.49 22.42
CA GLY A 117 -10.26 -11.51 23.78
C GLY A 117 -9.11 -11.90 24.70
N CYS A 118 -8.63 -10.94 25.47
CA CYS A 118 -7.91 -11.21 26.70
C CYS A 118 -8.86 -11.99 27.63
N ARG A 119 -8.35 -13.11 28.16
CA ARG A 119 -8.72 -13.53 29.50
C ARG A 119 -7.62 -13.04 30.43
#